data_AF-A0A1I4YYG3-F1
#
_entry.id   AF-A0A1I4YYG3-F1
#
_cell.length_a   1.000
_cell.length_b   1.000
_cell.length_c   1.000
_cell.angle_alpha   90.00
_cell.angle_beta   90.00
_cell.angle_gamma   90.00
#
_symmetry.space_group_name_H-M   'P 1'
#
loop_
_entity.id
_entity.type
_entity.pdbx_description
1 polymer ?
#
loop_
_entity_poly.entity_id
_entity_poly.type
_entity_poly.pdbx_seq_one_letter_code
_entity_poly.pdbx_strand_id
1 'polypeptide(L)'
;MTKKIKPLTLITAVLASIASISTYAAPVATPGTEGLPIFASTADTVATIYQGHSATYGNDLYLMLDSSGNPGNDGDLSNDLFVFNNFGSTVGETKNLGPFASGTELMFRLHVNNTGQDFFTGPASSNADGQVHARVEQNWLPNTTLVSFEDLYDTTGNSSEYNDLSFSLTNTSTSLVPEPHVYAMMLAGLGFVSMVIRRRKNDDVIGGSHCNS
;
A
#
# COMPACT_ATOMS: atom_id res chain seq x y z
N MET A 1 -9.10 -6.42 -85.27
CA MET A 1 -8.30 -7.37 -84.45
C MET A 1 -7.79 -6.60 -83.23
N THR A 2 -8.62 -6.49 -82.19
CA THR A 2 -8.40 -5.59 -81.03
C THR A 2 -7.70 -6.34 -79.89
N LYS A 3 -6.48 -5.90 -79.55
CA LYS A 3 -5.63 -6.49 -78.51
C LYS A 3 -6.07 -5.95 -77.14
N LYS A 4 -6.71 -6.77 -76.30
CA LYS A 4 -7.06 -6.41 -74.92
C LYS A 4 -5.80 -6.46 -74.05
N ILE A 5 -5.41 -5.33 -73.47
CA ILE A 5 -4.35 -5.24 -72.45
C ILE A 5 -5.02 -5.44 -71.09
N LYS A 6 -4.54 -6.42 -70.31
CA LYS A 6 -5.03 -6.68 -68.95
C LYS A 6 -4.34 -5.72 -67.96
N PRO A 7 -5.06 -5.11 -67.00
CA PRO A 7 -4.43 -4.32 -65.96
C PRO A 7 -3.73 -5.26 -64.95
N LEU A 8 -2.49 -4.94 -64.65
CA LEU A 8 -1.68 -5.62 -63.63
C LEU A 8 -1.95 -4.93 -62.29
N THR A 9 -2.71 -5.58 -61.41
CA THR A 9 -2.97 -5.08 -60.06
C THR A 9 -1.76 -5.35 -59.18
N LEU A 10 -1.06 -4.30 -58.76
CA LEU A 10 0.05 -4.37 -57.82
C LEU A 10 -0.51 -4.43 -56.39
N ILE A 11 -0.42 -5.59 -55.74
CA ILE A 11 -0.82 -5.75 -54.33
C ILE A 11 0.38 -5.37 -53.46
N THR A 12 0.30 -4.23 -52.79
CA THR A 12 1.29 -3.81 -51.78
C THR A 12 0.92 -4.47 -50.45
N ALA A 13 1.67 -5.50 -50.06
CA ALA A 13 1.53 -6.11 -48.74
C ALA A 13 2.23 -5.22 -47.70
N VAL A 14 1.45 -4.50 -46.88
CA VAL A 14 1.97 -3.82 -45.69
C VAL A 14 2.13 -4.87 -44.59
N LEU A 15 3.38 -5.27 -44.34
CA LEU A 15 3.73 -6.13 -43.22
C LEU A 15 3.67 -5.27 -41.94
N ALA A 16 2.55 -5.29 -41.23
CA ALA A 16 2.48 -4.70 -39.90
C ALA A 16 3.28 -5.59 -38.93
N SER A 17 4.48 -5.14 -38.56
CA SER A 17 5.26 -5.73 -37.47
C SER A 17 4.52 -5.51 -36.17
N ILE A 18 3.83 -6.55 -35.69
CA ILE A 18 3.25 -6.60 -34.35
C ILE A 18 4.44 -6.74 -33.40
N ALA A 19 4.84 -5.66 -32.74
CA ALA A 19 5.75 -5.76 -31.60
C ALA A 19 5.00 -6.53 -30.49
N SER A 20 5.51 -7.68 -30.09
CA SER A 20 5.01 -8.39 -28.92
C SER A 20 5.12 -7.46 -27.71
N ILE A 21 4.00 -7.01 -27.18
CA ILE A 21 3.95 -6.30 -25.90
C ILE A 21 4.33 -7.37 -24.87
N SER A 22 5.55 -7.31 -24.32
CA SER A 22 5.92 -8.20 -23.23
C SER A 22 5.02 -7.85 -22.05
N THR A 23 4.13 -8.76 -21.68
CA THR A 23 3.43 -8.69 -20.40
C THR A 23 4.50 -8.79 -19.32
N TYR A 24 4.84 -7.66 -18.70
CA TYR A 24 5.67 -7.68 -17.50
C TYR A 24 4.85 -8.40 -16.43
N ALA A 25 5.33 -9.55 -15.95
CA ALA A 25 4.77 -10.16 -14.76
C ALA A 25 4.87 -9.14 -13.61
N ALA A 26 3.76 -8.90 -12.92
CA ALA A 26 3.74 -7.97 -11.81
C ALA A 26 4.76 -8.40 -10.74
N PRO A 27 5.49 -7.46 -10.11
CA PRO A 27 6.26 -7.81 -8.92
C PRO A 27 5.32 -8.30 -7.83
N VAL A 28 5.74 -9.32 -7.10
CA VAL A 28 4.98 -9.93 -6.01
C VAL A 28 5.75 -9.69 -4.71
N ALA A 29 5.07 -9.13 -3.70
CA ALA A 29 5.63 -8.98 -2.37
C ALA A 29 6.09 -10.34 -1.79
N THR A 30 7.19 -10.33 -1.06
CA THR A 30 7.86 -11.54 -0.56
C THR A 30 6.99 -12.36 0.40
N PRO A 31 7.08 -13.71 0.36
CA PRO A 31 6.41 -14.56 1.35
C PRO A 31 6.82 -14.23 2.79
N GLY A 32 5.90 -14.41 3.73
CA GLY A 32 6.05 -14.01 5.14
C GLY A 32 5.54 -12.59 5.43
N THR A 33 5.02 -11.89 4.42
CA THR A 33 4.41 -10.56 4.54
C THR A 33 2.89 -10.57 4.37
N GLU A 34 2.28 -11.75 4.39
CA GLU A 34 0.86 -11.96 4.32
C GLU A 34 0.13 -11.24 5.45
N GLY A 35 -0.84 -10.40 5.09
CA GLY A 35 -1.83 -9.86 6.01
C GLY A 35 -1.29 -8.82 6.98
N LEU A 36 -0.10 -8.30 6.70
CA LEU A 36 0.43 -7.16 7.42
C LEU A 36 -0.42 -5.91 7.13
N PRO A 37 -0.67 -5.07 8.15
CA PRO A 37 -1.34 -3.79 7.96
C PRO A 37 -0.44 -2.79 7.23
N ILE A 38 -1.04 -1.70 6.75
CA ILE A 38 -0.32 -0.60 6.11
C ILE A 38 -0.66 0.66 6.88
N PHE A 39 0.36 1.39 7.34
CA PHE A 39 0.20 2.67 8.01
C PHE A 39 0.93 3.76 7.23
N ALA A 40 0.34 4.96 7.17
CA ALA A 40 1.09 6.15 6.79
C ALA A 40 2.23 6.37 7.80
N SER A 41 3.47 6.56 7.32
CA SER A 41 4.65 6.67 8.17
C SER A 41 5.05 8.12 8.48
N THR A 42 4.56 9.07 7.69
CA THR A 42 4.72 10.51 7.90
C THR A 42 3.40 11.22 7.62
N ALA A 43 3.34 12.53 7.94
CA ALA A 43 2.19 13.38 7.60
C ALA A 43 2.18 13.84 6.13
N ASP A 44 3.07 13.30 5.29
CA ASP A 44 3.20 13.67 3.89
C ASP A 44 2.19 12.95 3.00
N THR A 45 2.13 13.36 1.73
CA THR A 45 1.28 12.69 0.74
C THR A 45 1.73 11.24 0.52
N VAL A 46 0.78 10.31 0.57
CA VAL A 46 0.95 8.94 0.11
C VAL A 46 0.59 8.90 -1.38
N ALA A 47 1.56 8.50 -2.21
CA ALA A 47 1.36 8.20 -3.61
C ALA A 47 1.31 6.69 -3.80
N THR A 48 0.41 6.23 -4.66
CA THR A 48 0.30 4.84 -5.09
C THR A 48 0.68 4.72 -6.56
N ILE A 49 1.44 3.69 -6.91
CA ILE A 49 1.96 3.45 -8.24
C ILE A 49 1.55 2.05 -8.68
N TYR A 50 0.88 1.93 -9.82
CA TYR A 50 0.47 0.65 -10.37
C TYR A 50 1.67 -0.14 -10.89
N GLN A 51 1.84 -1.38 -10.42
CA GLN A 51 3.00 -2.22 -10.75
C GLN A 51 2.67 -3.36 -11.74
N GLY A 52 1.39 -3.55 -12.06
CA GLY A 52 0.94 -4.53 -13.05
C GLY A 52 0.07 -5.64 -12.46
N HIS A 53 -0.24 -6.62 -13.31
CA HIS A 53 -0.96 -7.84 -12.93
C HIS A 53 -0.58 -9.02 -13.84
N SER A 54 -0.89 -10.22 -13.38
CA SER A 54 -0.95 -11.46 -14.17
C SER A 54 -2.34 -12.13 -14.11
N ALA A 55 -3.33 -11.44 -13.52
CA ALA A 55 -4.69 -11.95 -13.35
C ALA A 55 -5.40 -12.31 -14.65
N THR A 56 -6.29 -13.30 -14.55
CA THR A 56 -7.33 -13.56 -15.56
C THR A 56 -8.62 -12.79 -15.27
N TYR A 57 -8.94 -12.52 -14.01
CA TYR A 57 -10.11 -11.71 -13.64
C TYR A 57 -9.81 -10.21 -13.70
N GLY A 58 -10.86 -9.42 -13.93
CA GLY A 58 -10.81 -7.98 -13.88
C GLY A 58 -10.96 -7.52 -12.45
N ASN A 59 -10.02 -6.73 -11.97
CA ASN A 59 -9.94 -6.30 -10.59
C ASN A 59 -9.91 -4.78 -10.50
N ASP A 60 -10.75 -4.25 -9.61
CA ASP A 60 -10.72 -2.84 -9.20
C ASP A 60 -10.12 -2.73 -7.81
N LEU A 61 -9.13 -1.86 -7.66
CA LEU A 61 -8.51 -1.55 -6.38
C LEU A 61 -9.16 -0.30 -5.79
N TYR A 62 -9.52 -0.36 -4.51
CA TYR A 62 -10.07 0.75 -3.74
C TYR A 62 -9.26 0.99 -2.45
N LEU A 63 -9.16 2.24 -2.04
CA LEU A 63 -8.82 2.61 -0.65
C LEU A 63 -10.12 2.75 0.13
N MET A 64 -10.20 2.03 1.25
CA MET A 64 -11.38 2.00 2.11
C MET A 64 -11.54 3.31 2.86
N LEU A 65 -12.75 3.88 2.84
CA LEU A 65 -13.05 5.13 3.52
C LEU A 65 -14.20 4.99 4.53
N ASP A 66 -14.13 5.77 5.60
CA ASP A 66 -15.24 5.98 6.51
C ASP A 66 -16.30 6.95 5.93
N SER A 67 -17.43 7.06 6.61
CA SER A 67 -18.53 7.96 6.26
C SER A 67 -18.15 9.44 6.15
N SER A 68 -16.99 9.85 6.67
CA SER A 68 -16.45 11.21 6.57
C SER A 68 -15.44 11.36 5.43
N GLY A 69 -15.16 10.28 4.69
CA GLY A 69 -14.20 10.25 3.58
C GLY A 69 -12.73 10.12 4.02
N ASN A 70 -12.47 9.75 5.28
CA ASN A 70 -11.12 9.47 5.76
C ASN A 70 -10.81 7.97 5.66
N PRO A 71 -9.53 7.53 5.63
CA PRO A 71 -9.21 6.11 5.67
C PRO A 71 -9.88 5.39 6.84
N GLY A 72 -10.60 4.31 6.53
CA GLY A 72 -11.37 3.54 7.50
C GLY A 72 -12.32 2.56 6.82
N ASN A 73 -12.85 1.59 7.57
CA ASN A 73 -13.87 0.67 7.08
C ASN A 73 -15.15 0.85 7.89
N ASP A 74 -16.18 1.44 7.27
CA ASP A 74 -17.50 1.58 7.88
C ASP A 74 -18.54 0.59 7.33
N GLY A 75 -18.14 -0.27 6.39
CA GLY A 75 -18.99 -1.25 5.73
C GLY A 75 -19.82 -0.70 4.57
N ASP A 76 -19.75 0.60 4.26
CA ASP A 76 -20.26 1.14 3.00
C ASP A 76 -19.13 1.07 1.96
N LEU A 77 -19.38 0.38 0.84
CA LEU A 77 -18.40 0.21 -0.22
C LEU A 77 -18.55 1.25 -1.33
N SER A 78 -19.58 2.11 -1.25
CA SER A 78 -19.96 3.05 -2.32
C SER A 78 -19.25 4.40 -2.23
N ASN A 79 -18.70 4.73 -1.06
CA ASN A 79 -17.90 5.93 -0.77
C ASN A 79 -16.39 5.69 -0.88
N ASP A 80 -15.94 4.45 -1.04
CA ASP A 80 -14.53 4.12 -1.15
C ASP A 80 -13.85 4.77 -2.36
N LEU A 81 -12.56 5.07 -2.24
CA LEU A 81 -11.80 5.73 -3.29
C LEU A 81 -11.27 4.73 -4.32
N PHE A 82 -11.73 4.81 -5.56
CA PHE A 82 -11.18 4.04 -6.67
C PHE A 82 -9.72 4.41 -6.99
N VAL A 83 -8.85 3.40 -7.01
CA VAL A 83 -7.41 3.53 -7.22
C VAL A 83 -6.98 3.01 -8.59
N PHE A 84 -7.13 1.73 -8.92
CA PHE A 84 -6.68 1.19 -10.21
C PHE A 84 -7.65 0.13 -10.73
N ASN A 85 -7.66 -0.09 -12.04
CA ASN A 85 -8.27 -1.28 -12.65
C ASN A 85 -7.15 -2.06 -13.34
N ASN A 86 -7.03 -3.36 -13.09
CA ASN A 86 -5.87 -4.12 -13.58
C ASN A 86 -5.76 -4.17 -15.13
N PHE A 87 -6.87 -4.21 -15.85
CA PHE A 87 -6.88 -4.19 -17.32
C PHE A 87 -6.90 -2.79 -17.94
N GLY A 88 -7.21 -1.76 -17.14
CA GLY A 88 -7.35 -0.37 -17.59
C GLY A 88 -6.15 0.51 -17.24
N SER A 89 -5.43 0.18 -16.18
CA SER A 89 -4.28 0.95 -15.68
C SER A 89 -2.97 0.55 -16.36
N THR A 90 -2.12 1.53 -16.61
CA THR A 90 -0.79 1.30 -17.20
C THR A 90 0.26 1.16 -16.11
N VAL A 91 1.21 0.23 -16.24
CA VAL A 91 2.34 0.12 -15.28
C VAL A 91 3.06 1.47 -15.16
N GLY A 92 3.26 1.92 -13.91
CA GLY A 92 3.80 3.24 -13.57
C GLY A 92 2.75 4.35 -13.42
N GLU A 93 1.47 4.08 -13.71
CA GLU A 93 0.38 5.02 -13.39
C GLU A 93 0.42 5.35 -11.90
N THR A 94 0.38 6.64 -11.59
CA THR A 94 0.49 7.14 -10.22
C THR A 94 -0.79 7.87 -9.82
N LYS A 95 -1.29 7.60 -8.62
CA LYS A 95 -2.35 8.39 -7.98
C LYS A 95 -1.88 8.93 -6.64
N ASN A 96 -2.24 10.18 -6.36
CA ASN A 96 -2.04 10.77 -5.04
C ASN A 96 -3.27 10.43 -4.20
N LEU A 97 -3.09 9.69 -3.11
CA LEU A 97 -4.16 9.35 -2.18
C LEU A 97 -4.43 10.48 -1.17
N GLY A 98 -3.44 11.35 -0.99
CA GLY A 98 -3.51 12.51 -0.11
C GLY A 98 -2.57 12.39 1.08
N PRO A 99 -2.48 13.45 1.90
CA PRO A 99 -1.79 13.40 3.18
C PRO A 99 -2.64 12.65 4.20
N PHE A 100 -1.98 11.84 5.02
CA PHE A 100 -2.61 11.15 6.16
C PHE A 100 -1.82 11.45 7.42
N ALA A 101 -2.46 11.42 8.59
CA ALA A 101 -1.70 11.51 9.82
C ALA A 101 -0.78 10.28 9.93
N SER A 102 0.41 10.46 10.50
CA SER A 102 1.28 9.32 10.78
C SER A 102 0.56 8.32 11.70
N GLY A 103 0.66 7.04 11.37
CA GLY A 103 -0.05 5.97 12.06
C GLY A 103 -1.49 5.74 11.58
N THR A 104 -2.02 6.53 10.63
CA THR A 104 -3.31 6.22 9.99
C THR A 104 -3.19 4.91 9.20
N GLU A 105 -4.07 3.95 9.49
CA GLU A 105 -4.16 2.70 8.74
C GLU A 105 -4.79 2.93 7.38
N LEU A 106 -4.19 2.35 6.33
CA LEU A 106 -4.65 2.41 4.96
C LEU A 106 -5.05 1.00 4.53
N MET A 107 -6.35 0.69 4.63
CA MET A 107 -6.87 -0.60 4.20
C MET A 107 -7.28 -0.53 2.73
N PHE A 108 -6.82 -1.49 1.93
CA PHE A 108 -7.18 -1.59 0.53
C PHE A 108 -8.12 -2.77 0.30
N ARG A 109 -9.03 -2.59 -0.66
CA ARG A 109 -9.96 -3.60 -1.15
C ARG A 109 -9.71 -3.88 -2.62
N LEU A 110 -9.64 -5.16 -2.97
CA LEU A 110 -9.69 -5.67 -4.32
C LEU A 110 -11.11 -6.15 -4.59
N HIS A 111 -11.80 -5.49 -5.52
CA HIS A 111 -13.09 -5.95 -6.02
C HIS A 111 -12.91 -6.74 -7.30
N VAL A 112 -13.31 -8.00 -7.29
CA VAL A 112 -13.21 -8.90 -8.44
C VAL A 112 -14.47 -8.78 -9.30
N ASN A 113 -14.37 -8.01 -10.38
CA ASN A 113 -15.50 -7.66 -11.24
C ASN A 113 -16.25 -8.87 -11.80
N ASN A 114 -15.56 -9.99 -11.99
CA ASN A 114 -16.12 -11.21 -12.57
C ASN A 114 -17.01 -11.99 -11.60
N THR A 115 -16.69 -11.96 -10.31
CA THR A 115 -17.35 -12.79 -9.28
C THR A 115 -18.14 -11.97 -8.27
N GLY A 116 -17.87 -10.65 -8.20
CA GLY A 116 -18.42 -9.74 -7.20
C GLY A 116 -17.83 -9.93 -5.80
N GLN A 117 -16.72 -10.67 -5.68
CA GLN A 117 -16.04 -10.87 -4.40
C GLN A 117 -15.16 -9.66 -4.06
N ASP A 118 -15.03 -9.40 -2.76
CA ASP A 118 -14.15 -8.36 -2.22
C ASP A 118 -13.11 -9.00 -1.30
N PHE A 119 -11.85 -8.62 -1.51
CA PHE A 119 -10.72 -9.08 -0.72
C PHE A 119 -9.93 -7.90 -0.17
N PHE A 120 -9.42 -8.02 1.04
CA PHE A 120 -8.86 -6.92 1.80
C PHE A 120 -7.41 -7.19 2.22
N THR A 121 -6.61 -6.13 2.30
CA THR A 121 -5.37 -6.15 3.08
C THR A 121 -5.66 -6.42 4.55
N GLY A 122 -4.67 -6.96 5.27
CA GLY A 122 -4.78 -7.26 6.70
C GLY A 122 -5.06 -8.74 6.98
N PRO A 123 -5.51 -9.09 8.20
CA PRO A 123 -5.59 -10.47 8.64
C PRO A 123 -6.63 -11.27 7.86
N ALA A 124 -6.48 -12.60 7.86
CA ALA A 124 -7.41 -13.53 7.22
C ALA A 124 -8.87 -13.37 7.66
N SER A 125 -9.10 -12.92 8.90
CA SER A 125 -10.44 -12.65 9.44
C SER A 125 -11.17 -11.51 8.74
N SER A 126 -10.48 -10.68 7.96
CA SER A 126 -11.08 -9.62 7.15
C SER A 126 -11.72 -10.14 5.86
N ASN A 127 -11.41 -11.38 5.46
CA ASN A 127 -11.88 -11.97 4.21
C ASN A 127 -12.88 -13.11 4.48
N ALA A 128 -13.88 -13.25 3.62
CA ALA A 128 -15.02 -14.14 3.86
C ALA A 128 -14.66 -15.65 3.81
N ASP A 129 -13.61 -16.01 3.08
CA ASP A 129 -13.08 -17.39 3.02
C ASP A 129 -12.09 -17.72 4.15
N GLY A 130 -11.78 -16.74 5.01
CA GLY A 130 -10.83 -16.91 6.10
C GLY A 130 -9.38 -17.05 5.63
N GLN A 131 -9.02 -16.55 4.44
CA GLN A 131 -7.64 -16.49 3.97
C GLN A 131 -7.11 -15.05 3.92
N VAL A 132 -5.78 -14.92 3.86
CA VAL A 132 -5.14 -13.65 3.53
C VAL A 132 -5.10 -13.49 2.02
N HIS A 133 -5.47 -12.31 1.53
CA HIS A 133 -5.48 -11.99 0.09
C HIS A 133 -4.47 -10.94 -0.32
N ALA A 134 -3.65 -10.42 0.60
CA ALA A 134 -2.60 -9.48 0.28
C ALA A 134 -1.30 -9.78 1.01
N ARG A 135 -0.20 -9.62 0.28
CA ARG A 135 1.16 -9.49 0.83
C ARG A 135 1.57 -8.03 0.83
N VAL A 136 2.31 -7.61 1.86
CA VAL A 136 2.73 -6.22 2.06
C VAL A 136 4.21 -6.15 2.44
N GLU A 137 5.07 -5.91 1.46
CA GLU A 137 6.51 -5.83 1.64
C GLU A 137 6.99 -4.40 1.84
N GLN A 138 7.41 -4.06 3.05
CA GLN A 138 8.04 -2.78 3.34
C GLN A 138 9.47 -2.72 2.80
N ASN A 139 9.89 -1.55 2.33
CA ASN A 139 11.23 -1.28 1.78
C ASN A 139 11.56 -2.13 0.54
N TRP A 140 10.55 -2.54 -0.24
CA TRP A 140 10.75 -3.20 -1.53
C TRP A 140 11.68 -2.36 -2.43
N LEU A 141 11.42 -1.06 -2.50
CA LEU A 141 12.37 -0.01 -2.89
C LEU A 141 12.51 1.01 -1.74
N PRO A 142 13.55 1.86 -1.73
CA PRO A 142 13.73 2.85 -0.67
C PRO A 142 12.46 3.69 -0.41
N ASN A 143 11.98 3.67 0.83
CA ASN A 143 10.77 4.38 1.28
C ASN A 143 9.48 3.99 0.55
N THR A 144 9.41 2.77 0.02
CA THR A 144 8.20 2.25 -0.62
C THR A 144 7.75 0.93 0.02
N THR A 145 6.44 0.70 0.02
CA THR A 145 5.84 -0.58 0.38
C THR A 145 5.20 -1.18 -0.88
N LEU A 146 5.56 -2.40 -1.24
CA LEU A 146 4.89 -3.16 -2.30
C LEU A 146 3.70 -3.91 -1.71
N VAL A 147 2.56 -3.86 -2.39
CA VAL A 147 1.34 -4.60 -2.06
C VAL A 147 0.96 -5.46 -3.25
N SER A 148 0.65 -6.72 -3.00
CA SER A 148 0.29 -7.68 -4.05
C SER A 148 -0.88 -8.55 -3.62
N PHE A 149 -1.92 -8.60 -4.46
CA PHE A 149 -3.20 -9.23 -4.16
C PHE A 149 -3.40 -10.59 -4.86
N GLU A 150 -4.18 -11.45 -4.22
CA GLU A 150 -4.77 -12.68 -4.75
C GLU A 150 -6.29 -12.50 -4.92
N ASP A 151 -6.83 -12.83 -6.09
CA ASP A 151 -8.24 -12.60 -6.46
C ASP A 151 -9.14 -13.84 -6.43
N LEU A 152 -8.60 -15.00 -6.03
CA LEU A 152 -9.38 -16.24 -5.93
C LEU A 152 -9.93 -16.48 -4.53
N TYR A 153 -11.26 -16.60 -4.42
CA TYR A 153 -11.92 -17.13 -3.22
C TYR A 153 -11.54 -18.60 -3.03
N ASP A 154 -10.80 -18.92 -1.97
CA ASP A 154 -10.32 -20.28 -1.69
C ASP A 154 -10.21 -20.56 -0.19
N THR A 155 -11.21 -21.23 0.37
CA THR A 155 -11.21 -21.64 1.79
C THR A 155 -10.09 -22.64 2.17
N THR A 156 -9.38 -23.19 1.19
CA THR A 156 -8.31 -24.17 1.42
C THR A 156 -6.92 -23.56 1.51
N GLY A 157 -6.74 -22.31 1.07
CA GLY A 157 -5.47 -21.57 1.14
C GLY A 157 -4.38 -22.09 0.18
N ASN A 158 -4.76 -22.74 -0.91
CA ASN A 158 -3.83 -23.41 -1.83
C ASN A 158 -3.47 -22.55 -3.06
N SER A 159 -4.13 -21.41 -3.27
CA SER A 159 -4.12 -20.68 -4.55
C SER A 159 -3.23 -19.44 -4.62
N SER A 160 -2.57 -19.01 -3.55
CA SER A 160 -2.17 -17.61 -3.49
C SER A 160 -0.79 -17.34 -4.11
N GLU A 161 -0.75 -17.10 -5.41
CA GLU A 161 0.44 -16.55 -6.09
C GLU A 161 0.56 -15.04 -5.87
N TYR A 162 -0.53 -14.38 -5.47
CA TYR A 162 -0.58 -12.94 -5.15
C TYR A 162 -0.09 -12.06 -6.31
N ASN A 163 -0.37 -12.44 -7.56
CA ASN A 163 0.07 -11.70 -8.74
C ASN A 163 -1.09 -11.06 -9.52
N ASP A 164 -2.29 -11.02 -8.93
CA ASP A 164 -3.49 -10.60 -9.63
C ASP A 164 -3.67 -9.08 -9.72
N LEU A 165 -3.07 -8.35 -8.78
CA LEU A 165 -2.91 -6.90 -8.82
C LEU A 165 -1.80 -6.48 -7.87
N SER A 166 -0.76 -5.83 -8.39
CA SER A 166 0.30 -5.24 -7.56
C SER A 166 0.40 -3.73 -7.72
N PHE A 167 0.66 -3.05 -6.61
CA PHE A 167 0.92 -1.61 -6.56
C PHE A 167 1.91 -1.29 -5.43
N SER A 168 2.55 -0.13 -5.49
CA SER A 168 3.46 0.31 -4.43
C SER A 168 3.04 1.65 -3.85
N LEU A 169 3.26 1.84 -2.56
CA LEU A 169 2.95 3.05 -1.81
C LEU A 169 4.23 3.76 -1.37
N THR A 170 4.23 5.10 -1.37
CA THR A 170 5.27 5.90 -0.72
C THR A 170 4.87 6.27 0.71
N ASN A 171 5.85 6.55 1.57
CA ASN A 171 5.60 7.08 2.93
C ASN A 171 4.68 6.17 3.76
N THR A 172 4.90 4.86 3.67
CA THR A 172 4.16 3.84 4.42
C THR A 172 5.07 2.91 5.20
N SER A 173 4.49 2.22 6.18
CA SER A 173 5.15 1.23 7.05
C SER A 173 4.17 0.11 7.37
N THR A 174 4.66 -1.09 7.67
CA THR A 174 3.84 -2.24 8.13
C THR A 174 3.74 -2.33 9.65
N SER A 175 4.37 -1.40 10.35
CA SER A 175 4.27 -1.25 11.80
C SER A 175 4.01 0.20 12.16
N LEU A 176 3.36 0.42 13.30
CA LEU A 176 3.21 1.75 13.88
C LEU A 176 4.61 2.32 14.13
N VAL A 177 4.98 3.33 13.35
CA VAL A 177 6.22 4.07 13.55
C VAL A 177 6.00 5.04 14.72
N PRO A 178 6.72 4.92 15.84
CA PRO A 178 6.55 5.86 16.93
C PRO A 178 6.98 7.26 16.48
N GLU A 179 6.08 8.22 16.63
CA GLU A 179 6.31 9.64 16.36
C GLU A 179 7.62 10.10 17.03
N PRO A 180 8.56 10.74 16.29
CA PRO A 180 9.81 11.26 16.86
C PRO A 180 9.59 12.17 18.08
N HIS A 181 8.45 12.87 18.11
CA HIS A 181 8.03 13.73 19.20
C HIS A 181 7.77 12.98 20.51
N VAL A 182 7.33 11.73 20.47
CA VAL A 182 7.13 10.92 21.68
C VAL A 182 8.46 10.70 22.39
N TYR A 183 9.52 10.39 21.63
CA TYR A 183 10.87 10.29 22.19
C TYR A 183 11.40 11.64 22.66
N ALA A 184 11.18 12.71 21.89
CA ALA A 184 11.62 14.04 22.28
C ALA A 184 10.95 14.51 23.58
N MET A 185 9.64 14.29 23.73
CA MET A 185 8.88 14.64 24.92
C MET A 185 9.20 13.74 26.11
N MET A 186 9.42 12.45 25.89
CA MET A 186 9.91 11.53 26.91
C MET A 186 11.29 11.97 27.42
N LEU A 187 12.23 12.26 26.52
CA LEU A 187 13.58 12.74 26.86
C LEU A 187 13.52 14.10 27.55
N ALA A 188 12.68 15.03 27.08
CA ALA A 188 12.47 16.32 27.72
C ALA A 188 11.91 16.14 29.15
N GLY A 189 10.88 15.30 29.30
CA GLY A 189 10.28 14.98 30.60
C GLY A 189 11.28 14.37 31.58
N LEU A 190 12.04 13.36 31.14
CA LEU A 190 13.09 12.73 31.94
C LEU A 190 14.23 13.71 32.28
N GLY A 191 14.58 14.60 31.34
CA GLY A 191 15.52 15.69 31.56
C GLY A 191 15.05 16.66 32.64
N PHE A 192 13.78 17.08 32.61
CA PHE A 192 13.18 17.95 33.62
C PHE A 192 13.12 17.27 35.00
N VAL A 193 12.71 16.00 35.07
CA VAL A 193 12.70 15.24 36.34
C VAL A 193 14.10 15.17 36.95
N SER A 194 15.12 14.87 36.13
CA SER A 194 16.52 14.82 36.57
C SER A 194 17.01 16.19 37.08
N MET A 195 16.60 17.28 36.44
CA MET A 195 16.94 18.65 36.87
C MET A 195 16.31 18.99 38.22
N VAL A 196 15.03 18.62 38.45
CA VAL A 196 14.34 18.85 39.72
C VAL A 196 15.00 18.06 40.86
N ILE A 197 15.34 16.79 40.64
CA ILE A 197 16.03 15.95 41.64
C ILE A 197 17.41 16.54 41.99
N ARG A 198 18.15 17.05 41.00
CA ARG A 198 19.46 17.67 41.24
C ARG A 198 19.38 18.95 42.08
N ARG A 199 18.36 19.78 41.89
CA ARG A 199 18.17 21.01 42.68
C ARG A 199 17.93 20.70 44.15
N ARG A 200 17.06 19.73 44.44
CA ARG A 200 16.75 19.31 45.82
C ARG A 200 17.98 18.79 46.57
N LYS A 201 18.86 18.05 45.90
CA LYS A 201 20.14 17.59 46.50
C LYS A 201 21.11 18.73 46.82
N ASN A 202 21.13 19.80 46.04
CA ASN A 202 22.01 20.94 46.32
C ASN A 202 21.49 21.82 47.47
N ASP A 203 20.17 21.91 47.64
CA ASP A 203 19.55 22.65 48.74
C ASP A 203 19.81 21.97 50.10
N ASP A 204 19.85 20.63 50.15
CA ASP A 204 20.22 19.87 51.35
C ASP A 204 21.70 20.05 51.74
N VAL A 205 22.60 20.32 50.78
CA VAL A 205 24.05 20.49 51.04
C VAL A 205 24.38 21.89 51.59
N ILE A 206 23.61 22.93 51.24
CA ILE A 206 23.83 24.29 51.75
C ILE A 206 23.20 24.52 53.13
N GLY A 207 22.19 23.72 53.52
CA GLY A 207 21.56 23.78 54.85
C GLY A 207 22.35 23.14 56.00
N GLY A 208 23.40 22.37 55.71
CA GLY A 208 24.13 21.58 56.72
C GLY A 208 25.28 22.29 57.45
N SER A 209 25.54 23.57 57.18
CA SER A 209 26.70 24.31 57.71
C SER A 209 26.32 25.27 58.82
N HIS A 210 25.71 24.80 59.91
CA HIS A 210 25.77 25.53 61.18
C HIS A 210 25.50 24.62 62.38
N CYS A 211 26.35 24.80 63.40
CA CYS A 211 26.34 24.22 64.75
C CYS A 211 27.13 22.91 64.93
N ASN A 212 28.40 23.06 65.34
CA ASN A 212 28.77 22.73 66.72
C ASN A 212 30.07 23.45 67.13
N SER A 213 29.97 24.14 68.27
CA SER A 213 31.07 24.60 69.12
C SER A 213 31.54 23.49 70.03
#